data_AF-A0A341EI14-F1
#
_entry.id   AF-A0A341EI14-F1
#
_cell.length_a   1.000
_cell.length_b   1.000
_cell.length_c   1.000
_cell.angle_alpha   90.00
_cell.angle_beta   90.00
_cell.angle_gamma   90.00
#
_symmetry.space_group_name_H-M   'P 1'
#
loop_
_entity.id
_entity.type
_entity.pdbx_description
1 polymer ?
#
loop_
_entity_poly.entity_id
_entity_poly.type
_entity_poly.pdbx_seq_one_letter_code
_entity_poly.pdbx_strand_id
1 'polypeptide(L)'
;MVTMNISLPDDMRSAVDAQAKARGYGTASEYVRDLIRRDLDRQALRTLLDEGRKSARDEPLSPQTFDTLRERAVRVADEAS
;
A
#
# COMPACT_ATOMS: atom_id res chain seq x y z
N MET A 1 15.10 1.20 -19.23
CA MET A 1 14.82 0.25 -18.14
C MET A 1 16.15 -0.31 -17.67
N VAL A 2 16.41 -0.36 -16.36
CA VAL A 2 17.64 -0.97 -15.82
C VAL A 2 17.41 -2.48 -15.70
N THR A 3 18.39 -3.29 -16.10
CA THR A 3 18.32 -4.75 -15.98
C THR A 3 18.92 -5.21 -14.65
N MET A 4 18.29 -6.19 -14.02
CA MET A 4 18.78 -6.84 -12.80
C MET A 4 18.84 -8.34 -13.04
N ASN A 5 20.03 -8.92 -12.90
CA ASN A 5 20.26 -10.36 -13.04
C ASN A 5 20.24 -11.00 -11.65
N ILE A 6 19.46 -12.07 -11.49
CA ILE A 6 19.38 -12.84 -10.25
C ILE A 6 19.61 -14.31 -10.61
N SER A 7 20.58 -14.95 -9.97
CA SER A 7 20.77 -16.41 -10.04
C SER A 7 19.88 -17.09 -9.01
N LEU A 8 19.08 -18.05 -9.46
CA LEU A 8 18.20 -18.85 -8.62
C LEU A 8 18.54 -20.33 -8.79
N PRO A 9 18.49 -21.15 -7.72
CA PRO A 9 18.49 -22.59 -7.87
C PRO A 9 17.25 -23.08 -8.64
N ASP A 10 17.31 -24.27 -9.21
CA ASP A 10 16.30 -24.79 -10.14
C ASP A 10 14.90 -24.92 -9.53
N ASP A 11 14.82 -25.25 -8.24
CA ASP A 11 13.58 -25.34 -7.48
C ASP A 11 12.89 -23.97 -7.35
N MET A 12 13.65 -22.93 -7.02
CA MET A 12 13.16 -21.56 -6.93
C MET A 12 12.72 -21.03 -8.28
N ARG A 13 13.48 -21.32 -9.35
CA ARG A 13 13.09 -20.96 -10.72
C ARG A 13 11.75 -21.59 -11.09
N SER A 14 11.61 -22.90 -10.84
CA SER A 14 10.38 -23.64 -11.14
C SER A 14 9.18 -23.10 -10.35
N ALA A 15 9.38 -22.74 -9.08
CA ALA A 15 8.34 -22.12 -8.26
C ALA A 15 7.93 -20.74 -8.80
N VAL A 16 8.88 -19.91 -9.21
CA VAL A 16 8.62 -18.59 -9.81
C VAL A 16 7.83 -18.74 -11.11
N ASP A 17 8.22 -19.65 -11.99
CA ASP A 17 7.55 -19.90 -13.27
C ASP A 17 6.10 -20.41 -13.05
N ALA A 18 5.90 -21.31 -12.09
CA ALA A 18 4.58 -21.81 -11.73
C ALA A 18 3.67 -20.70 -11.17
N GLN A 19 4.20 -19.83 -10.29
CA GLN A 19 3.44 -18.70 -9.74
C GLN A 19 3.12 -17.65 -10.81
N ALA A 20 4.07 -17.35 -11.70
CA ALA A 20 3.86 -16.44 -12.81
C ALA A 20 2.70 -16.92 -13.70
N LYS A 21 2.71 -18.20 -14.09
CA LYS A 21 1.64 -18.82 -14.88
C LYS A 21 0.30 -18.83 -14.15
N ALA A 22 0.27 -19.25 -12.89
CA ALA A 22 -0.96 -19.34 -12.10
C ALA A 22 -1.66 -17.99 -11.93
N ARG A 23 -0.90 -16.89 -11.94
CA ARG A 23 -1.40 -15.52 -11.79
C ARG A 23 -1.54 -14.78 -13.13
N GLY A 24 -1.29 -15.45 -14.26
CA GLY A 24 -1.49 -14.90 -15.60
C GLY A 24 -0.41 -13.94 -16.09
N TYR A 25 0.79 -13.93 -15.49
CA TYR A 25 1.92 -13.15 -16.01
C TYR A 25 2.54 -13.81 -17.24
N GLY A 26 3.02 -12.99 -18.18
CA GLY A 26 3.68 -13.47 -19.39
C GLY A 26 5.15 -13.86 -19.16
N THR A 27 5.79 -13.30 -18.13
CA THR A 27 7.18 -13.62 -17.77
C THR A 27 7.41 -13.68 -16.26
N ALA A 28 8.45 -14.42 -15.84
CA ALA A 28 8.94 -14.40 -14.46
C ALA A 28 9.31 -12.99 -13.99
N SER A 29 9.91 -12.17 -14.86
CA SER A 29 10.30 -10.79 -14.51
C SER A 29 9.09 -9.88 -14.25
N GLU A 30 7.96 -10.10 -14.91
CA GLU A 30 6.72 -9.39 -14.60
C GLU A 30 6.20 -9.75 -13.21
N TYR A 31 6.16 -11.04 -12.91
CA TYR A 31 5.78 -11.53 -11.59
C TYR A 31 6.70 -10.97 -10.49
N VAL A 32 8.01 -11.02 -10.68
CA VAL A 32 8.99 -10.49 -9.71
C VAL A 32 8.84 -8.98 -9.52
N ARG A 33 8.64 -8.20 -10.60
CA ARG A 33 8.39 -6.75 -10.47
C ARG A 33 7.13 -6.46 -9.67
N ASP A 34 6.06 -7.23 -9.89
CA ASP A 34 4.82 -7.08 -9.13
C ASP A 34 4.99 -7.48 -7.65
N LEU A 35 5.72 -8.57 -7.38
CA LEU A 35 6.08 -8.94 -6.00
C LEU A 35 6.83 -7.82 -5.28
N ILE A 36 7.80 -7.20 -5.94
CA ILE A 36 8.57 -6.08 -5.39
C ILE A 36 7.63 -4.91 -5.08
N ARG A 37 6.73 -4.54 -6.00
CA ARG A 37 5.76 -3.45 -5.75
C ARG A 37 4.89 -3.73 -4.52
N ARG A 38 4.30 -4.93 -4.45
CA ARG A 38 3.48 -5.33 -3.29
C ARG A 38 4.27 -5.33 -1.99
N ASP A 39 5.57 -5.63 -2.04
CA ASP A 39 6.43 -5.58 -0.87
C ASP A 39 6.69 -4.14 -0.42
N LEU A 40 7.01 -3.25 -1.37
CA LEU A 40 7.14 -1.82 -1.10
C LEU A 40 5.85 -1.21 -0.55
N ASP A 41 4.69 -1.57 -1.11
CA ASP A 41 3.38 -1.11 -0.62
C ASP A 41 3.14 -1.57 0.83
N ARG A 42 3.49 -2.83 1.15
CA ARG A 42 3.40 -3.36 2.51
C ARG A 42 4.34 -2.63 3.47
N GLN A 43 5.56 -2.32 3.04
CA GLN A 43 6.51 -1.55 3.84
C GLN A 43 5.99 -0.13 4.09
N ALA A 44 5.46 0.54 3.05
CA ALA A 44 4.88 1.87 3.17
C ALA A 44 3.70 1.89 4.15
N LEU A 45 2.77 0.93 4.05
CA LEU A 45 1.66 0.80 4.98
C LEU A 45 2.16 0.56 6.42
N ARG A 46 3.18 -0.27 6.61
CA ARG A 46 3.75 -0.54 7.93
C ARG A 46 4.34 0.74 8.55
N THR A 47 5.00 1.57 7.76
CA THR A 47 5.50 2.87 8.21
C THR A 47 4.37 3.77 8.67
N LEU A 48 3.29 3.92 7.89
CA LEU A 48 2.13 4.74 8.26
C LEU A 48 1.45 4.25 9.54
N LEU A 49 1.34 2.93 9.72
CA LEU A 49 0.78 2.35 10.94
C LEU A 49 1.67 2.62 12.17
N ASP A 50 2.99 2.61 12.01
CA ASP A 50 3.91 2.93 13.11
C ASP A 50 3.89 4.43 13.44
N GLU A 51 3.76 5.31 12.43
CA GLU A 51 3.53 6.74 12.62
C GLU A 51 2.22 7.00 13.39
N GLY A 52 1.11 6.40 12.96
CA GLY A 52 -0.17 6.50 13.65
C GLY A 52 -0.17 5.89 15.05
N ARG A 53 0.67 4.88 15.31
CA ARG A 53 0.87 4.33 16.66
C ARG A 53 1.63 5.28 17.58
N LYS A 54 2.57 6.05 17.02
CA LYS A 54 3.40 7.03 17.76
C LYS A 54 2.74 8.40 17.90
N SER A 55 1.69 8.68 17.13
CA SER A 55 0.96 9.94 17.26
C SER A 55 0.27 10.06 18.61
N ALA A 56 0.03 11.30 19.03
CA ALA A 56 -0.74 11.55 20.24
C ALA A 56 -2.15 10.95 20.10
N ARG A 57 -2.62 10.29 21.15
CA ARG A 57 -4.01 9.84 21.21
C ARG A 57 -4.89 11.06 21.50
N ASP A 58 -5.82 11.31 20.60
CA ASP A 58 -6.85 12.31 20.81
C ASP A 58 -7.98 11.73 21.69
N GLU A 59 -8.88 12.61 22.13
CA GLU A 59 -10.10 12.19 22.81
C GLU A 59 -10.92 11.22 21.94
N PRO A 60 -11.61 10.21 22.50
CA PRO A 60 -12.45 9.32 21.72
C PRO A 60 -13.42 10.10 20.83
N LEU A 61 -13.42 9.77 19.53
CA LEU A 61 -14.34 10.40 18.58
C LEU A 61 -15.78 10.13 19.01
N SER A 62 -16.55 11.20 19.16
CA SER A 62 -17.98 11.15 19.48
C SER A 62 -18.82 11.54 18.25
N PRO A 63 -20.12 11.21 18.22
CA PRO A 63 -21.02 11.71 17.19
C PRO A 63 -20.99 13.25 17.05
N GLN A 64 -20.86 13.95 18.18
CA GLN A 64 -20.77 15.43 18.23
C GLN A 64 -19.51 15.94 17.54
N THR A 65 -18.38 15.23 17.68
CA THR A 65 -17.15 15.54 16.95
C THR A 65 -17.39 15.50 15.44
N PHE A 66 -18.12 14.51 14.94
CA PHE A 66 -18.44 14.41 13.51
C PHE A 66 -19.44 15.47 13.04
N ASP A 67 -20.40 15.86 13.88
CA ASP A 67 -21.32 16.97 13.58
C ASP A 67 -20.56 18.28 13.41
N THR A 68 -19.66 18.61 14.35
CA THR A 68 -18.81 19.80 14.26
C THR A 68 -17.91 19.79 13.03
N LEU A 69 -17.36 18.62 12.66
CA LEU A 69 -16.55 18.48 11.45
C LEU A 69 -17.37 18.73 10.17
N ARG A 70 -18.61 18.25 10.10
CA ARG A 70 -19.52 18.49 8.97
C ARG A 70 -19.90 19.97 8.84
N GLU A 71 -20.28 20.61 9.94
CA GLU A 71 -20.60 22.04 9.95
C GLU A 71 -19.43 22.88 9.46
N ARG A 72 -18.21 22.53 9.91
CA ARG A 72 -16.99 23.20 9.44
C ARG A 72 -16.76 23.00 7.94
N ALA A 73 -16.99 21.79 7.41
CA ALA A 73 -16.80 21.50 5.99
C ALA A 73 -17.78 22.30 5.11
N VAL A 74 -19.05 22.41 5.53
CA VAL A 74 -20.07 23.22 4.83
C VAL A 74 -19.66 24.68 4.79
N ARG A 75 -19.28 25.25 5.94
CA ARG A 75 -18.84 26.65 6.02
C ARG A 75 -17.65 26.96 5.10
N VAL A 76 -16.66 26.05 5.03
CA VAL A 76 -15.50 26.23 4.13
C VAL A 76 -15.92 26.19 2.66
N ALA A 77 -16.90 25.37 2.28
CA ALA A 77 -17.42 25.31 0.92
C ALA A 77 -18.22 26.58 0.55
N ASP A 78 -18.99 27.11 1.51
CA ASP A 78 -19.75 28.36 1.33
C ASP A 78 -18.82 29.58 1.22
N GLU A 79 -17.73 29.63 1.98
CA GLU A 79 -16.72 30.69 1.91
C GLU A 79 -15.86 30.64 0.62
N ALA A 80 -15.82 29.49 -0.06
CA ALA A 80 -15.07 29.29 -1.29
C ALA A 80 -15.90 29.51 -2.57
N SER A 81 -17.21 29.79 -2.43
CA SER A 81 -18.16 30.04 -3.53
C SER A 81 -18.46 31.52 -3.70
#